data_AF-F8P6G0-F1
#
_entry.id   AF-F8P6G0-F1
#
_cell.length_a   1.000
_cell.length_b   1.000
_cell.length_c   1.000
_cell.angle_alpha   90.00
_cell.angle_beta   90.00
_cell.angle_gamma   90.00
#
_symmetry.space_group_name_H-M   'P 1'
#
loop_
_entity.id
_entity.type
_entity.pdbx_description
1 polymer ?
#
loop_
_entity_poly.entity_id
_entity_poly.type
_entity_poly.pdbx_seq_one_letter_code
_entity_poly.pdbx_strand_id
1 'polypeptide(L)'
;MSFFSRCIEAAKSPFSALGSVRTATKRAGGTVRNHGGSPGKRLGVKKFSDQYVIPGNIIVRQRGTQFHPGQNVKIGRDHTIYAVTPGFVRFYREKWLRGHRKFVGVVLNRGETLPRDELALGRSRHLGLVDLNAVAKSNKPIQASV
;
A
#
# COMPACT_ATOMS: atom_id res chain seq x y z
N MET A 1 -29.74 -55.60 -53.84
CA MET A 1 -30.53 -56.84 -53.84
C MET A 1 -30.43 -57.49 -52.47
N SER A 2 -31.45 -57.24 -51.65
CA SER A 2 -32.21 -58.22 -50.87
C SER A 2 -31.61 -59.62 -50.64
N PHE A 3 -31.62 -60.09 -49.39
CA PHE A 3 -32.71 -60.93 -48.83
C PHE A 3 -32.23 -61.75 -47.62
N PHE A 4 -33.18 -62.01 -46.71
CA PHE A 4 -33.19 -62.99 -45.61
C PHE A 4 -32.26 -62.73 -44.40
N SER A 5 -32.65 -62.94 -43.15
CA SER A 5 -33.94 -63.07 -42.45
C SER A 5 -33.59 -63.19 -40.95
N ARG A 6 -34.57 -62.92 -40.10
CA ARG A 6 -34.52 -62.95 -38.63
C ARG A 6 -34.19 -64.33 -38.04
N CYS A 7 -33.52 -64.31 -36.87
CA CYS A 7 -33.80 -65.14 -35.69
C CYS A 7 -33.30 -64.31 -34.49
N ILE A 8 -34.15 -63.65 -33.69
CA ILE A 8 -34.85 -64.19 -32.50
C ILE A 8 -33.95 -65.17 -31.73
N GLU A 9 -33.47 -64.76 -30.55
CA GLU A 9 -33.96 -65.27 -29.25
C GLU A 9 -33.00 -64.79 -28.15
N ALA A 10 -33.57 -64.17 -27.13
CA ALA A 10 -32.86 -63.76 -25.92
C ALA A 10 -32.38 -65.00 -25.13
N ALA A 11 -31.09 -65.30 -25.19
CA ALA A 11 -30.46 -66.26 -24.27
C ALA A 11 -30.08 -65.55 -22.96
N LYS A 12 -31.05 -65.51 -22.03
CA LYS A 12 -30.78 -65.40 -20.60
C LYS A 12 -30.09 -66.69 -20.14
N SER A 13 -28.81 -66.64 -19.79
CA SER A 13 -28.19 -67.54 -18.79
C SER A 13 -26.74 -67.09 -18.48
N PRO A 14 -26.07 -67.66 -17.47
CA PRO A 14 -26.35 -67.49 -16.05
C PRO A 14 -25.03 -67.21 -15.30
N PHE A 15 -24.19 -66.33 -15.85
CA PHE A 15 -22.95 -65.85 -15.22
C PHE A 15 -23.07 -64.32 -15.10
N SER A 16 -23.79 -63.83 -14.10
CA SER A 16 -23.19 -63.46 -12.83
C SER A 16 -21.80 -62.82 -12.93
N ALA A 17 -21.83 -61.49 -12.92
CA ALA A 17 -21.56 -60.81 -11.65
C ALA A 17 -20.11 -60.47 -11.28
N LEU A 18 -19.14 -60.45 -12.21
CA LEU A 18 -17.79 -59.92 -11.90
C LEU A 18 -17.21 -58.96 -12.95
N GLY A 19 -18.06 -58.19 -13.62
CA GLY A 19 -17.64 -56.99 -14.35
C GLY A 19 -17.81 -55.75 -13.47
N SER A 20 -16.94 -55.55 -12.47
CA SER A 20 -17.01 -54.34 -11.64
C SER A 20 -16.71 -53.11 -12.51
N VAL A 21 -17.75 -52.36 -12.89
CA VAL A 21 -17.56 -50.99 -13.38
C VAL A 21 -17.01 -50.19 -12.21
N ARG A 22 -15.70 -49.92 -12.20
CA ARG A 22 -15.09 -49.02 -11.22
C ARG A 22 -15.41 -47.59 -11.63
N THR A 23 -16.62 -47.13 -11.35
CA THR A 23 -16.81 -45.71 -11.09
C THR A 23 -16.02 -45.40 -9.82
N ALA A 24 -15.19 -44.37 -9.84
CA ALA A 24 -14.64 -43.86 -8.59
C ALA A 24 -15.84 -43.44 -7.71
N THR A 25 -16.13 -44.19 -6.64
CA THR A 25 -17.26 -43.93 -5.72
C THR A 25 -17.06 -42.65 -4.90
N LYS A 26 -15.96 -41.95 -5.11
CA LYS A 26 -15.68 -40.61 -4.62
C LYS A 26 -15.08 -39.77 -5.76
N ARG A 27 -15.91 -39.05 -6.53
CA ARG A 27 -15.42 -37.93 -7.35
C ARG A 27 -15.29 -36.62 -6.54
N ALA A 28 -15.80 -36.61 -5.31
CA ALA A 28 -15.84 -35.42 -4.46
C ALA A 28 -15.10 -35.67 -3.14
N GLY A 29 -13.79 -35.80 -3.20
CA GLY A 29 -12.92 -35.48 -2.08
C GLY A 29 -12.76 -33.97 -2.01
N GLY A 30 -13.81 -33.23 -1.65
CA GLY A 30 -13.71 -31.79 -1.41
C GLY A 30 -12.59 -31.52 -0.40
N THR A 31 -11.83 -30.44 -0.60
CA THR A 31 -10.70 -30.10 0.26
C THR A 31 -11.13 -30.07 1.73
N VAL A 32 -10.40 -30.82 2.56
CA VAL A 32 -10.62 -30.93 4.01
C VAL A 32 -10.28 -29.58 4.64
N ARG A 33 -11.31 -28.81 4.99
CA ARG A 33 -11.27 -27.54 5.76
C ARG A 33 -10.05 -26.63 5.47
N ASN A 34 -10.23 -25.68 4.56
CA ASN A 34 -9.26 -24.62 4.32
C ASN A 34 -9.17 -23.67 5.53
N HIS A 35 -8.29 -23.96 6.50
CA HIS A 35 -7.94 -23.03 7.58
C HIS A 35 -6.90 -21.99 7.09
N GLY A 36 -7.16 -21.36 5.95
CA GLY A 36 -6.22 -20.46 5.27
C GLY A 36 -6.46 -19.00 5.64
N GLY A 37 -5.72 -18.47 6.59
CA GLY A 37 -5.74 -17.03 6.93
C GLY A 37 -4.32 -16.48 7.07
N SER A 38 -4.00 -15.41 6.34
CA SER A 38 -2.75 -14.67 6.57
C SER A 38 -3.00 -13.56 7.61
N PRO A 39 -2.03 -13.27 8.49
CA PRO A 39 -2.20 -12.18 9.45
C PRO A 39 -2.29 -10.84 8.72
N GLY A 40 -3.09 -9.93 9.28
CA GLY A 40 -3.23 -8.57 8.78
C GLY A 40 -1.88 -7.85 8.68
N LYS A 41 -1.62 -7.19 7.56
CA LYS A 41 -0.32 -6.57 7.26
C LYS A 41 -0.14 -5.16 7.84
N ARG A 42 -1.11 -4.68 8.65
CA ARG A 42 -1.09 -3.37 9.34
C ARG A 42 -0.80 -2.19 8.40
N LEU A 43 -1.34 -2.25 7.19
CA LEU A 43 -1.28 -1.17 6.19
C LEU A 43 -2.12 0.04 6.65
N GLY A 44 -1.99 1.15 5.94
CA GLY A 44 -2.74 2.39 6.16
C GLY A 44 -1.86 3.58 6.56
N VAL A 45 -2.55 4.68 6.84
CA VAL A 45 -1.96 5.94 7.29
C VAL A 45 -1.43 5.79 8.72
N LYS A 46 -0.24 6.32 8.98
CA LYS A 46 0.46 6.31 10.27
C LYS A 46 0.60 7.70 10.87
N LYS A 47 0.63 8.74 10.03
CA LYS A 47 0.62 10.15 10.44
C LYS A 47 -0.50 10.88 9.71
N PHE A 48 -1.36 11.54 10.48
CA PHE A 48 -2.50 12.30 9.96
C PHE A 48 -2.11 13.72 9.56
N SER A 49 -3.04 14.46 8.97
CA SER A 49 -2.81 15.88 8.64
C SER A 49 -2.43 16.68 9.89
N ASP A 50 -1.55 17.66 9.72
CA ASP A 50 -1.05 18.55 10.78
C ASP A 50 -0.29 17.89 11.92
N GLN A 51 0.06 16.61 11.78
CA GLN A 51 0.96 15.96 12.73
C GLN A 51 2.41 16.31 12.44
N TYR A 52 3.14 16.62 13.51
CA TYR A 52 4.58 16.83 13.45
C TYR A 52 5.32 15.53 13.14
N VAL A 53 6.29 15.61 12.23
CA VAL A 53 7.14 14.50 11.82
C VAL A 53 8.60 14.94 11.77
N ILE A 54 9.48 13.99 12.03
CA ILE A 54 10.92 14.10 11.83
C ILE A 54 11.33 13.29 10.60
N PRO A 55 12.52 13.51 10.02
CA PRO A 55 13.05 12.70 8.94
C PRO A 55 13.04 11.20 9.28
N GLY A 56 12.64 10.36 8.34
CA GLY A 56 12.54 8.91 8.49
C GLY A 56 11.18 8.41 9.02
N ASN A 57 10.33 9.28 9.56
CA ASN A 57 9.01 8.87 10.01
C ASN A 57 8.14 8.37 8.84
N ILE A 58 7.51 7.22 9.04
CA ILE A 58 6.56 6.66 8.08
C ILE A 58 5.23 7.41 8.18
N ILE A 59 4.72 7.85 7.04
CA ILE A 59 3.42 8.55 6.91
C ILE A 59 2.34 7.59 6.44
N VAL A 60 2.61 6.77 5.41
CA VAL A 60 1.64 5.80 4.88
C VAL A 60 2.34 4.50 4.51
N ARG A 61 1.79 3.37 4.95
CA ARG A 61 2.15 2.03 4.46
C ARG A 61 1.06 1.53 3.54
N GLN A 62 1.40 1.16 2.31
CA GLN A 62 0.40 0.82 1.29
C GLN A 62 0.87 -0.33 0.40
N ARG A 63 -0.05 -0.85 -0.40
CA ARG A 63 0.25 -1.76 -1.52
C ARG A 63 -0.09 -1.03 -2.80
N GLY A 64 0.91 -0.85 -3.65
CA GLY A 64 0.86 0.12 -4.74
C GLY A 64 0.77 1.56 -4.23
N THR A 65 0.65 2.51 -5.15
CA THR A 65 0.58 3.94 -4.83
C THR A 65 -0.87 4.42 -4.79
N GLN A 66 -1.52 4.30 -3.62
CA GLN A 66 -2.81 4.97 -3.39
C GLN A 66 -2.63 6.46 -3.12
N PHE A 67 -1.55 6.76 -2.42
CA PHE A 67 -0.99 8.10 -2.26
C PHE A 67 0.34 8.18 -3.00
N HIS A 68 0.61 9.34 -3.56
CA HIS A 68 1.85 9.68 -4.24
C HIS A 68 2.72 10.60 -3.38
N PRO A 69 4.05 10.51 -3.50
CA PRO A 69 4.95 11.42 -2.79
C PRO A 69 4.82 12.84 -3.34
N GLY A 70 4.64 13.81 -2.45
CA GLY A 70 4.63 15.24 -2.74
C GLY A 70 5.86 15.94 -2.17
N GLN A 71 5.68 17.17 -1.68
CA GLN A 71 6.78 18.00 -1.16
C GLN A 71 7.43 17.39 0.11
N ASN A 72 8.77 17.41 0.18
CA ASN A 72 9.58 16.95 1.34
C ASN A 72 9.36 15.50 1.80
N VAL A 73 8.92 14.65 0.87
CA VAL A 73 8.54 13.27 1.13
C VAL A 73 9.12 12.36 0.04
N LYS A 74 9.48 11.14 0.41
CA LYS A 74 9.98 10.12 -0.52
C LYS A 74 9.21 8.81 -0.39
N ILE A 75 9.37 7.95 -1.39
CA ILE A 75 8.75 6.65 -1.49
C ILE A 75 9.80 5.54 -1.35
N GLY A 76 9.50 4.52 -0.55
CA GLY A 76 10.33 3.32 -0.38
C GLY A 76 10.02 2.23 -1.40
N ARG A 77 10.78 1.13 -1.36
CA ARG A 77 10.61 -0.04 -2.26
C ARG A 77 9.20 -0.64 -2.21
N ASP A 78 8.60 -0.68 -1.03
CA ASP A 78 7.25 -1.22 -0.83
C ASP A 78 6.14 -0.16 -0.99
N HIS A 79 6.46 0.96 -1.63
CA HIS A 79 5.59 2.13 -1.78
C HIS A 79 5.22 2.83 -0.46
N THR A 80 5.92 2.52 0.64
CA THR A 80 5.79 3.25 1.90
C THR A 80 6.27 4.68 1.73
N ILE A 81 5.47 5.63 2.19
CA ILE A 81 5.76 7.06 2.13
C ILE A 81 6.36 7.49 3.46
N TYR A 82 7.50 8.18 3.41
CA TYR A 82 8.21 8.67 4.60
C TYR A 82 8.67 10.13 4.45
N ALA A 83 8.80 10.81 5.59
CA ALA A 83 9.25 12.20 5.66
C ALA A 83 10.78 12.31 5.46
N VAL A 84 11.22 13.29 4.68
CA VAL A 84 12.66 13.61 4.50
C VAL A 84 13.10 14.76 5.39
N THR A 85 12.16 15.63 5.73
CA THR A 85 12.40 16.91 6.42
C THR A 85 11.51 16.99 7.66
N PRO A 86 11.95 17.63 8.76
CA PRO A 86 11.06 17.90 9.88
C PRO A 86 9.95 18.88 9.47
N GLY A 87 8.73 18.66 9.94
CA GLY A 87 7.60 19.51 9.59
C GLY A 87 6.25 18.89 9.90
N PHE A 88 5.20 19.35 9.21
CA PHE A 88 3.81 18.92 9.41
C PHE A 88 3.27 18.22 8.17
N VAL A 89 2.58 17.09 8.35
CA VAL A 89 2.04 16.30 7.24
C VAL A 89 0.82 16.98 6.64
N ARG A 90 0.73 17.00 5.31
CA ARG A 90 -0.43 17.49 4.55
C ARG A 90 -0.81 16.52 3.44
N PHE A 91 -2.10 16.18 3.40
CA PHE A 91 -2.71 15.41 2.31
C PHE A 91 -3.41 16.36 1.37
N TYR A 92 -3.21 16.19 0.06
CA TYR A 92 -3.85 17.04 -0.95
C TYR A 92 -4.14 16.25 -2.22
N ARG A 93 -4.95 16.85 -3.10
CA ARG A 93 -5.31 16.28 -4.40
C ARG A 93 -4.86 17.23 -5.49
N GLU A 94 -4.30 16.67 -6.55
CA GLU A 94 -3.82 17.44 -7.67
C GLU A 94 -4.29 16.81 -8.99
N LYS A 95 -4.55 17.66 -9.98
CA LYS A 95 -4.94 17.20 -11.32
C LYS A 95 -3.73 16.55 -11.97
N TRP A 96 -3.92 15.33 -12.48
CA TRP A 96 -2.89 14.57 -13.16
C TRP A 96 -3.42 14.04 -14.48
N LEU A 97 -2.85 14.47 -15.61
CA LEU A 97 -3.16 14.05 -16.99
C LEU A 97 -4.66 13.84 -17.27
N ARG A 98 -5.21 12.67 -16.92
CA ARG A 98 -6.58 12.22 -17.16
C ARG A 98 -7.49 12.17 -15.91
N GLY A 99 -7.07 12.71 -14.76
CA GLY A 99 -7.87 12.67 -13.53
C GLY A 99 -7.25 13.39 -12.33
N HIS A 100 -7.50 12.87 -11.13
CA HIS A 100 -6.94 13.40 -9.89
C HIS A 100 -6.12 12.33 -9.16
N ARG A 101 -4.94 12.72 -8.68
CA ARG A 101 -4.10 11.90 -7.80
C ARG A 101 -4.07 12.48 -6.40
N LYS A 102 -3.94 11.60 -5.41
CA LYS A 102 -3.81 11.95 -4.00
C LYS A 102 -2.33 11.99 -3.65
N PHE A 103 -1.89 13.08 -3.04
CA PHE A 103 -0.50 13.31 -2.66
C PHE A 103 -0.35 13.48 -1.15
N VAL A 104 0.86 13.20 -0.68
CA VAL A 104 1.28 13.37 0.71
C VAL A 104 2.55 14.20 0.71
N GLY A 105 2.51 15.34 1.38
CA GLY A 105 3.67 16.20 1.56
C GLY A 105 3.91 16.55 3.03
N VAL A 106 5.06 17.15 3.29
CA VAL A 106 5.43 17.73 4.58
C VAL A 106 5.74 19.20 4.37
N VAL A 107 5.08 20.06 5.15
CA VAL A 107 5.29 21.51 5.17
C VAL A 107 6.14 21.91 6.36
N LEU A 108 6.90 23.00 6.24
CA LEU A 108 7.82 23.43 7.30
C LEU A 108 7.05 24.10 8.45
N ASN A 109 6.11 24.98 8.11
CA ASN A 109 5.30 25.68 9.09
C ASN A 109 3.92 25.01 9.21
N ARG A 110 3.40 24.98 10.44
CA ARG A 110 2.05 24.48 10.69
C ARG A 110 1.04 25.41 10.03
N GLY A 111 0.02 24.85 9.38
CA GLY A 111 -1.04 25.64 8.72
C GLY A 111 -0.83 25.87 7.23
N GLU A 112 0.38 25.65 6.70
CA GLU A 112 0.63 25.81 5.27
C GLU A 112 -0.13 24.75 4.45
N THR A 113 -0.78 25.21 3.38
CA THR A 113 -1.55 24.36 2.47
C THR A 113 -0.70 23.88 1.30
N LEU A 114 -1.03 22.69 0.78
CA LEU A 114 -0.44 22.12 -0.44
C LEU A 114 -1.54 21.90 -1.48
N PRO A 115 -1.27 22.05 -2.79
CA PRO A 115 0.02 22.40 -3.41
C PRO A 115 0.38 23.88 -3.23
N ARG A 116 1.68 24.19 -3.08
CA ARG A 116 2.14 25.59 -2.97
C ARG A 116 2.18 26.26 -4.34
N ASP A 117 1.93 27.55 -4.35
CA ASP A 117 2.28 28.41 -5.47
C ASP A 117 3.79 28.73 -5.42
N GLU A 118 4.58 27.95 -6.16
CA GLU A 118 6.05 28.11 -6.19
C GLU A 118 6.48 29.41 -6.89
N LEU A 119 5.64 30.01 -7.74
CA LEU A 119 5.98 31.24 -8.47
C LEU A 119 5.99 32.45 -7.54
N ALA A 120 5.00 32.54 -6.64
CA ALA A 120 4.86 33.67 -5.73
C ALA A 120 5.79 33.58 -4.50
N LEU A 121 5.90 32.39 -3.91
CA LEU A 121 6.59 32.19 -2.62
C LEU A 121 7.99 31.60 -2.77
N GLY A 122 8.35 31.13 -3.96
CA GLY A 122 9.56 30.37 -4.19
C GLY A 122 9.48 28.92 -3.69
N ARG A 123 10.54 28.15 -3.94
CA ARG A 123 10.62 26.74 -3.55
C ARG A 123 10.99 26.61 -2.07
N SER A 124 10.18 25.88 -1.29
CA SER A 124 10.53 25.58 0.10
C SER A 124 11.77 24.69 0.18
N ARG A 125 12.75 25.10 1.00
CA ARG A 125 13.99 24.37 1.28
C ARG A 125 14.24 24.39 2.78
N HIS A 126 14.70 23.28 3.33
CA HIS A 126 15.10 23.18 4.73
C HIS A 126 16.62 23.12 4.80
N LEU A 127 17.22 24.09 5.50
CA LEU A 127 18.68 24.22 5.57
C LEU A 127 19.31 23.20 6.53
N GLY A 128 18.59 22.76 7.57
CA GLY A 128 19.03 21.71 8.51
C GLY A 128 20.28 22.01 9.34
N LEU A 129 20.93 23.16 9.13
CA LEU A 129 22.16 23.59 9.81
C LEU A 129 21.84 24.59 10.92
N VAL A 130 22.71 24.63 11.93
CA VAL A 130 22.63 25.55 13.08
C VAL A 130 23.83 26.50 13.03
N ASP A 131 23.58 27.79 13.27
CA ASP A 131 24.66 28.77 13.42
C ASP A 131 25.27 28.67 14.83
N LEU A 132 26.45 28.05 14.91
CA LEU A 132 27.18 27.86 16.17
C LEU A 132 27.71 29.18 16.75
N ASN A 133 28.00 30.17 15.91
CA ASN A 133 28.54 31.45 16.36
C ASN A 133 27.46 32.28 17.08
N ALA A 134 26.23 32.22 16.57
CA ALA A 134 25.08 32.85 17.23
C ALA A 134 24.81 32.24 18.61
N VAL A 135 24.87 30.91 18.72
CA VAL A 135 24.68 30.19 20.00
C VAL A 135 25.79 30.53 21.00
N ALA A 136 27.04 30.61 20.55
CA ALA A 136 28.15 31.02 21.41
C ALA A 136 27.97 32.46 21.94
N LYS A 137 27.43 33.37 21.12
CA LYS A 137 27.09 34.75 21.55
C LYS A 137 25.98 34.78 22.60
N SER A 138 24.91 34.01 22.43
CA SER A 138 23.78 33.98 23.39
C SER A 138 24.17 33.40 24.75
N ASN A 139 25.12 32.45 24.77
CA ASN A 139 25.60 31.79 25.98
C ASN A 139 26.69 32.60 26.71
N LYS A 140 27.13 33.74 26.16
CA LYS A 140 28.11 34.59 26.83
C LYS A 140 27.42 35.24 28.04
N PRO A 141 27.99 35.13 29.26
CA PRO A 141 27.37 35.75 30.43
C PRO A 141 27.22 37.25 30.18
N ILE A 142 26.01 37.77 30.44
CA ILE A 142 25.72 39.21 30.39
C ILE A 142 26.68 39.84 31.39
N GLN A 143 27.66 40.60 30.90
CA GLN A 143 28.53 41.37 31.78
C GLN A 143 27.64 42.36 32.52
N ALA A 144 27.46 42.15 33.81
CA ALA A 144 26.74 43.09 34.67
C ALA A 144 27.51 44.41 34.64
N SER A 145 26.97 45.38 33.90
CA SER A 145 27.43 46.76 33.93
C SER A 145 27.02 47.37 35.27
N VAL A 146 28.00 47.51 36.16
CA VAL A 146 27.95 48.37 37.35
C VAL A 146 28.00 49.82 36.92
#